data_AF-A0A0C3PR92-F1
#
_entry.id   AF-A0A0C3PR92-F1
#
_cell.length_a   1.000
_cell.length_b   1.000
_cell.length_c   1.000
_cell.angle_alpha   90.00
_cell.angle_beta   90.00
_cell.angle_gamma   90.00
#
_symmetry.space_group_name_H-M   'P 1'
#
loop_
_entity.id
_entity.type
_entity.pdbx_description
1 polymer ?
#
loop_
_entity_poly.entity_id
_entity_poly.type
_entity_poly.pdbx_seq_one_letter_code
_entity_poly.pdbx_strand_id
1 'polypeptide(L)'
;MDQRGQSPDADYDGQRPSKRARRTPPPVESNGHTDRPPLSLSILAVEPVDEFILEVADFIHHHIMNKKDREGTIEVEAKVGILRENGSGTRVNLPVIVETILHPEYKEYHFESNMSPMQHRHFNTLLNKLKLASSQPGHPSSPLEYTHLHLVDTFYPAEGSGNKIRVTRDEKTKEVVACMQKKRLASLDIISPKRNADWRISVNVEVPVQMPIGTATFSRRKDRMSYTHEEFIIDLTQVTSTSGPNVKPEILHELEVELARPTYLFATALKRGDPNVPEAERSAFDELIRAFVNNARILVRNAPPDGWQ
;
A
#
# COMPACT_ATOMS: atom_id res chain seq x y z
N MET A 1 -58.03 -47.78 -82.25
CA MET A 1 -58.64 -48.62 -81.20
C MET A 1 -58.03 -48.23 -79.88
N ASP A 2 -58.85 -47.57 -79.06
CA ASP A 2 -58.91 -47.54 -77.58
C ASP A 2 -57.58 -47.48 -76.79
N GLN A 3 -57.22 -46.37 -76.14
CA GLN A 3 -57.82 -45.61 -75.01
C GLN A 3 -57.18 -45.97 -73.64
N ARG A 4 -56.92 -44.89 -72.88
CA ARG A 4 -56.62 -44.73 -71.43
C ARG A 4 -55.13 -44.85 -71.02
N GLY A 5 -54.51 -43.90 -70.33
CA GLY A 5 -54.95 -42.61 -69.78
C GLY A 5 -53.89 -42.03 -68.82
N GLN A 6 -53.92 -40.69 -68.63
CA GLN A 6 -53.31 -39.85 -67.54
C GLN A 6 -51.76 -39.85 -67.46
N SER A 7 -50.93 -38.82 -67.71
CA SER A 7 -50.87 -37.35 -67.47
C SER A 7 -50.94 -36.91 -66.00
N PRO A 8 -50.17 -35.89 -65.56
CA PRO A 8 -48.74 -35.54 -65.80
C PRO A 8 -48.03 -35.13 -64.47
N ASP A 9 -46.92 -34.38 -64.57
CA ASP A 9 -46.13 -33.67 -63.52
C ASP A 9 -44.86 -34.41 -63.06
N ALA A 10 -43.66 -34.03 -63.52
CA ALA A 10 -42.85 -32.84 -63.19
C ALA A 10 -42.12 -32.97 -61.84
N ASP A 11 -40.82 -33.29 -61.89
CA ASP A 11 -39.83 -33.06 -60.82
C ASP A 11 -38.44 -33.03 -61.50
N TYR A 12 -37.84 -31.86 -61.71
CA TYR A 12 -37.02 -31.06 -60.79
C TYR A 12 -35.80 -31.79 -60.22
N ASP A 13 -34.67 -31.17 -60.53
CA ASP A 13 -33.30 -31.59 -60.39
C ASP A 13 -32.77 -31.42 -58.95
N GLY A 14 -31.86 -32.31 -58.54
CA GLY A 14 -30.79 -32.03 -57.58
C GLY A 14 -31.11 -32.03 -56.08
N GLN A 15 -30.64 -33.07 -55.37
CA GLN A 15 -29.61 -33.00 -54.30
C GLN A 15 -29.74 -34.14 -53.26
N ARG A 16 -28.56 -34.61 -52.84
CA ARG A 16 -28.29 -35.85 -52.08
C ARG A 16 -28.86 -35.83 -50.65
N PRO A 17 -29.32 -36.99 -50.11
CA PRO A 17 -29.84 -37.08 -48.74
C PRO A 17 -28.75 -36.95 -47.67
N SER A 18 -29.08 -36.25 -46.58
CA SER A 18 -28.24 -36.01 -45.41
C SER A 18 -28.02 -37.31 -44.61
N LYS A 19 -26.77 -37.54 -44.19
CA LYS A 19 -26.39 -38.67 -43.33
C LYS A 19 -26.94 -38.49 -41.92
N ARG A 20 -27.73 -39.49 -41.50
CA ARG A 20 -28.32 -39.69 -40.18
C ARG A 20 -27.25 -39.73 -39.07
N ALA A 21 -27.55 -39.06 -37.95
CA ALA A 21 -26.72 -38.94 -36.76
C ALA A 21 -26.33 -40.28 -36.12
N ARG A 22 -25.09 -40.39 -35.61
CA ARG A 22 -24.66 -41.44 -34.69
C ARG A 22 -24.55 -40.88 -33.26
N ARG A 23 -25.20 -41.58 -32.35
CA ARG A 23 -25.42 -41.26 -30.94
C ARG A 23 -24.11 -41.22 -30.13
N THR A 24 -23.98 -40.18 -29.31
CA THR A 24 -23.03 -40.04 -28.21
C THR A 24 -23.32 -41.03 -27.07
N PRO A 25 -22.31 -41.43 -26.26
CA PRO A 25 -22.53 -42.22 -25.05
C PRO A 25 -23.29 -41.40 -23.98
N PRO A 26 -23.98 -42.05 -23.02
CA PRO A 26 -24.75 -41.35 -22.00
C PRO A 26 -23.82 -40.55 -21.09
N PRO A 27 -24.21 -39.33 -20.66
CA PRO A 27 -23.43 -38.56 -19.71
C PRO A 27 -23.43 -39.26 -18.36
N VAL A 28 -22.25 -39.35 -17.76
CA VAL A 28 -22.08 -39.60 -16.34
C VAL A 28 -22.71 -38.41 -15.61
N GLU A 29 -23.68 -38.65 -14.73
CA GLU A 29 -24.24 -37.62 -13.85
C GLU A 29 -23.15 -37.13 -12.88
N SER A 30 -22.36 -36.16 -13.32
CA SER A 30 -21.55 -35.34 -12.43
C SER A 30 -22.40 -34.18 -11.94
N ASN A 31 -22.62 -34.12 -10.62
CA ASN A 31 -23.30 -33.04 -9.92
C ASN A 31 -23.02 -31.66 -10.54
N GLY A 32 -24.09 -31.01 -11.01
CA GLY A 32 -24.08 -29.78 -11.80
C GLY A 32 -23.61 -28.54 -11.05
N HIS A 33 -22.29 -28.39 -10.89
CA HIS A 33 -21.69 -27.08 -10.75
C HIS A 33 -21.43 -26.50 -12.14
N THR A 34 -22.40 -25.72 -12.60
CA THR A 34 -22.38 -24.98 -13.85
C THR A 34 -21.19 -24.03 -13.89
N ASP A 35 -20.35 -24.22 -14.90
CA ASP A 35 -19.27 -23.34 -15.36
C ASP A 35 -19.89 -22.05 -15.95
N ARG A 36 -20.47 -21.22 -15.08
CA ARG A 36 -21.09 -19.95 -15.49
C ARG A 36 -19.99 -18.94 -15.80
N PRO A 37 -20.13 -18.12 -16.86
CA PRO A 37 -19.18 -17.05 -17.12
C PRO A 37 -19.14 -16.07 -15.93
N PRO A 38 -17.99 -15.42 -15.66
CA PRO A 38 -17.89 -14.38 -14.66
C PRO A 38 -18.97 -13.30 -14.87
N LEU A 39 -19.47 -12.74 -13.76
CA LEU A 39 -20.40 -11.61 -13.82
C LEU A 39 -19.71 -10.40 -14.45
N SER A 40 -20.47 -9.60 -15.19
CA SER A 40 -20.02 -8.27 -15.62
C SER A 40 -19.70 -7.40 -14.40
N LEU A 41 -18.70 -6.52 -14.52
CA LEU A 41 -18.26 -5.63 -13.43
C LEU A 41 -19.38 -4.72 -12.92
N SER A 42 -20.24 -4.24 -13.83
CA SER A 42 -21.44 -3.47 -13.53
C SER A 42 -22.41 -3.50 -14.72
N ILE A 43 -23.56 -2.83 -14.60
CA ILE A 43 -24.50 -2.62 -15.71
C ILE A 43 -23.90 -1.85 -16.89
N LEU A 44 -22.79 -1.12 -16.65
CA LEU A 44 -22.04 -0.38 -17.66
C LEU A 44 -20.77 -1.13 -18.12
N ALA A 45 -20.53 -2.34 -17.60
CA ALA A 45 -19.30 -3.11 -17.79
C ALA A 45 -18.01 -2.36 -17.33
N VAL A 46 -18.14 -1.42 -16.40
CA VAL A 46 -17.05 -0.65 -15.78
C VAL A 46 -17.03 -0.89 -14.27
N GLU A 47 -15.85 -1.06 -13.69
CA GLU A 47 -15.69 -1.12 -12.23
C GLU A 47 -15.92 0.27 -11.62
N PRO A 48 -16.81 0.42 -10.62
CA PRO A 48 -17.00 1.70 -9.94
C PRO A 48 -15.72 2.12 -9.21
N VAL A 49 -15.52 3.43 -9.07
CA VAL A 49 -14.37 3.97 -8.35
C VAL A 49 -14.47 3.62 -6.87
N ASP A 50 -13.35 3.20 -6.28
CA ASP A 50 -13.22 3.06 -4.84
C ASP A 50 -12.99 4.46 -4.23
N GLU A 51 -14.05 5.06 -3.70
CA GLU A 51 -14.03 6.38 -3.07
C GLU A 51 -12.97 6.51 -1.96
N PHE A 52 -12.67 5.43 -1.24
CA PHE A 52 -11.62 5.45 -0.22
C PHE A 52 -10.25 5.69 -0.86
N ILE A 53 -9.96 4.99 -1.96
CA ILE A 53 -8.68 5.11 -2.65
C ILE A 53 -8.59 6.45 -3.36
N LEU A 54 -9.70 6.93 -3.92
CA LEU A 54 -9.77 8.25 -4.52
C LEU A 54 -9.49 9.36 -3.50
N GLU A 55 -10.11 9.30 -2.33
CA GLU A 55 -9.89 10.28 -1.24
C GLU A 55 -8.42 10.28 -0.78
N VAL A 56 -7.80 9.11 -0.64
CA VAL A 56 -6.37 9.00 -0.33
C VAL A 56 -5.51 9.60 -1.46
N ALA A 57 -5.86 9.33 -2.71
CA ALA A 57 -5.15 9.85 -3.87
C ALA A 57 -5.25 11.38 -3.96
N ASP A 58 -6.44 11.94 -3.73
CA ASP A 58 -6.70 13.38 -3.68
C ASP A 58 -5.92 14.06 -2.57
N PHE A 59 -5.93 13.47 -1.36
CA PHE A 59 -5.15 13.95 -0.23
C PHE A 59 -3.65 14.02 -0.55
N ILE A 60 -3.07 12.92 -1.06
CA ILE A 60 -1.63 12.87 -1.38
C ILE A 60 -1.30 13.85 -2.52
N HIS A 61 -2.09 13.83 -3.59
CA HIS A 61 -1.90 14.69 -4.77
C HIS A 61 -1.93 16.17 -4.39
N HIS A 62 -2.92 16.58 -3.60
CA HIS A 62 -3.04 17.95 -3.11
C HIS A 62 -1.76 18.42 -2.42
N HIS A 63 -1.20 17.62 -1.50
CA HIS A 63 0.01 17.99 -0.77
C HIS A 63 1.28 17.97 -1.62
N ILE A 64 1.36 17.08 -2.62
CA ILE A 64 2.45 17.09 -3.59
C ILE A 64 2.42 18.38 -4.42
N MET A 65 1.25 18.75 -4.96
CA MET A 65 1.10 19.91 -5.85
C MET A 65 1.26 21.24 -5.12
N ASN A 66 0.90 21.30 -3.83
CA ASN A 66 0.98 22.52 -3.02
C ASN A 66 2.25 22.61 -2.15
N LYS A 67 3.26 21.73 -2.37
CA LYS A 67 4.51 21.78 -1.61
C LYS A 67 5.27 23.09 -1.90
N LYS A 68 5.66 23.81 -0.84
CA LYS A 68 6.41 25.08 -0.96
C LYS A 68 7.90 24.88 -1.17
N ASP A 69 8.46 23.86 -0.53
CA ASP A 69 9.88 23.51 -0.60
C ASP A 69 10.20 22.86 -1.96
N ARG A 70 10.77 23.64 -2.88
CA ARG A 70 11.12 23.16 -4.23
C ARG A 70 12.28 22.17 -4.22
N GLU A 71 13.24 22.35 -3.33
CA GLU A 71 14.46 21.55 -3.23
C GLU A 71 14.27 20.23 -2.46
N GLY A 72 13.17 20.08 -1.73
CA GLY A 72 12.89 18.87 -0.95
C GLY A 72 12.19 17.78 -1.76
N THR A 73 12.53 16.53 -1.43
CA THR A 73 11.89 15.32 -1.97
C THR A 73 10.64 14.99 -1.16
N ILE A 74 9.58 14.59 -1.85
CA ILE A 74 8.36 14.10 -1.18
C ILE A 74 8.62 12.69 -0.67
N GLU A 75 8.20 12.43 0.56
CA GLU A 75 8.13 11.10 1.15
C GLU A 75 6.66 10.84 1.55
N VAL A 76 6.12 9.73 1.08
CA VAL A 76 4.78 9.26 1.44
C VAL A 76 4.91 7.90 2.07
N GLU A 77 4.44 7.78 3.32
CA GLU A 77 4.55 6.58 4.14
C GLU A 77 3.22 6.29 4.82
N ALA A 78 2.86 5.02 4.96
CA ALA A 78 1.76 4.53 5.77
C ALA A 78 2.34 3.73 6.93
N LYS A 79 2.03 4.15 8.16
CA LYS A 79 2.49 3.49 9.38
C LYS A 79 1.35 2.69 10.01
N VAL A 80 1.66 1.48 10.48
CA VAL A 80 0.73 0.64 11.24
C VAL A 80 0.84 0.98 12.72
N GLY A 81 -0.29 1.18 13.39
CA GLY A 81 -0.32 1.65 14.78
C GLY A 81 -1.72 1.61 15.37
N ILE A 82 -1.98 2.42 16.39
CA ILE A 82 -3.28 2.53 17.05
C ILE A 82 -3.69 3.99 17.17
N LEU A 83 -4.95 4.28 16.87
CA LEU A 83 -5.57 5.56 17.19
C LEU A 83 -6.07 5.48 18.63
N ARG A 84 -5.56 6.33 19.52
CA ARG A 84 -5.95 6.38 20.93
C ARG A 84 -6.64 7.68 21.28
N GLU A 85 -7.73 7.59 22.02
CA GLU A 85 -8.45 8.74 22.55
C GLU A 85 -7.57 9.56 23.49
N ASN A 86 -7.69 10.87 23.37
CA ASN A 86 -6.99 11.81 24.24
C ASN A 86 -7.57 11.73 25.65
N GLY A 87 -6.73 11.41 26.63
CA GLY A 87 -7.10 11.32 28.04
C GLY A 87 -7.27 9.89 28.55
N SER A 88 -8.09 9.06 27.89
CA SER A 88 -8.29 7.66 28.30
C SER A 88 -7.13 6.75 27.87
N GLY A 89 -6.46 7.07 26.76
CA GLY A 89 -5.44 6.21 26.15
C GLY A 89 -6.02 4.91 25.59
N THR A 90 -7.35 4.74 25.56
CA THR A 90 -7.97 3.57 24.94
C THR A 90 -8.00 3.74 23.43
N ARG A 91 -8.01 2.63 22.70
CA ARG A 91 -8.22 2.67 21.24
C ARG A 91 -9.54 3.36 20.93
N VAL A 92 -9.52 4.28 19.97
CA VAL A 92 -10.68 5.06 19.52
C VAL A 92 -11.82 4.13 19.13
N ASN A 93 -13.02 4.45 19.62
CA ASN A 93 -14.23 3.72 19.28
C ASN A 93 -15.30 4.67 18.72
N LEU A 94 -15.41 4.71 17.39
CA LEU A 94 -16.38 5.52 16.67
C LEU A 94 -17.56 4.65 16.18
N PRO A 95 -18.75 5.23 15.95
CA PRO A 95 -19.92 4.51 15.44
C PRO A 95 -19.81 4.16 13.94
N VAL A 96 -18.72 3.49 13.57
CA VAL A 96 -18.40 3.00 12.22
C VAL A 96 -18.02 1.53 12.29
N ILE A 97 -18.40 0.75 11.27
CA ILE A 97 -18.24 -0.72 11.27
C ILE A 97 -17.25 -1.22 10.21
N VAL A 98 -16.66 -0.31 9.44
CA VAL A 98 -15.70 -0.60 8.37
C VAL A 98 -14.53 0.35 8.48
N GLU A 99 -13.48 0.07 7.71
CA GLU A 99 -12.34 0.97 7.57
C GLU A 99 -12.83 2.36 7.11
N THR A 100 -12.42 3.41 7.83
CA THR A 100 -12.92 4.77 7.61
C THR A 100 -11.78 5.77 7.76
N ILE A 101 -11.67 6.68 6.79
CA ILE A 101 -10.80 7.84 6.86
C ILE A 101 -11.40 8.83 7.87
N LEU A 102 -10.62 9.22 8.87
CA LEU A 102 -11.05 10.22 9.83
C LEU A 102 -10.87 11.62 9.25
N HIS A 103 -11.86 12.47 9.45
CA HIS A 103 -11.78 13.86 9.04
C HIS A 103 -10.57 14.53 9.71
N PRO A 104 -9.69 15.24 8.98
CA PRO A 104 -8.48 15.84 9.55
C PRO A 104 -8.74 16.81 10.71
N GLU A 105 -9.93 17.40 10.82
CA GLU A 105 -10.30 18.29 11.93
C GLU A 105 -10.74 17.55 13.21
N TYR A 106 -10.97 16.24 13.16
CA TYR A 106 -11.27 15.47 14.36
C TYR A 106 -9.98 15.28 15.18
N LYS A 107 -9.89 15.95 16.34
CA LYS A 107 -8.66 16.02 17.18
C LYS A 107 -8.79 15.38 18.56
N GLU A 108 -9.81 14.56 18.79
CA GLU A 108 -10.03 13.90 20.08
C GLU A 108 -9.15 12.66 20.29
N TYR A 109 -8.20 12.41 19.39
CA TYR A 109 -7.28 11.27 19.44
C TYR A 109 -5.85 11.68 19.05
N HIS A 110 -4.93 10.74 19.26
CA HIS A 110 -3.59 10.74 18.68
C HIS A 110 -3.26 9.35 18.12
N PHE A 111 -2.28 9.28 17.23
CA PHE A 111 -1.82 8.02 16.65
C PHE A 111 -0.51 7.60 17.32
N GLU A 112 -0.47 6.35 17.76
CA GLU A 112 0.72 5.71 18.27
C GLU A 112 1.30 4.76 17.23
N SER A 113 2.44 5.15 16.67
CA SER A 113 3.25 4.31 15.77
C SER A 113 4.12 3.37 16.60
N ASN A 114 3.52 2.39 17.25
CA ASN A 114 4.27 1.40 18.04
C ASN A 114 3.52 0.07 18.07
N MET A 115 4.26 -1.02 18.21
CA MET A 115 3.72 -2.36 18.43
C MET A 115 4.53 -3.10 19.48
N SER A 116 3.97 -4.16 20.05
CA SER A 116 4.68 -5.06 20.94
C SER A 116 5.83 -5.80 20.24
N PRO A 117 6.86 -6.26 20.98
CA PRO A 117 7.93 -7.10 20.42
C PRO A 117 7.41 -8.39 19.77
N MET A 118 6.29 -8.93 20.26
CA MET A 118 5.65 -10.12 19.68
C MET A 118 5.05 -9.84 18.31
N GLN A 119 4.32 -8.72 18.15
CA GLN A 119 3.81 -8.26 16.86
C GLN A 119 4.94 -8.00 15.86
N HIS A 120 6.00 -7.34 16.32
CA HIS A 120 7.18 -7.10 15.50
C HIS A 120 7.81 -8.41 15.01
N ARG A 121 7.99 -9.39 15.90
CA ARG A 121 8.48 -10.73 15.51
C ARG A 121 7.53 -11.45 14.55
N HIS A 122 6.23 -11.29 14.72
CA HIS A 122 5.23 -11.85 13.81
C HIS A 122 5.40 -11.31 12.39
N PHE A 123 5.44 -9.98 12.23
CA PHE A 123 5.65 -9.35 10.93
C PHE A 123 7.00 -9.71 10.32
N ASN A 124 8.07 -9.76 11.13
CA ASN A 124 9.37 -10.19 10.64
C ASN A 124 9.32 -11.62 10.05
N THR A 125 8.62 -12.53 10.74
CA THR A 125 8.45 -13.92 10.27
C THR A 125 7.64 -13.97 8.98
N LEU A 126 6.57 -13.18 8.89
CA LEU A 126 5.70 -13.09 7.73
C LEU A 126 6.46 -12.55 6.50
N LEU A 127 7.15 -11.42 6.64
CA LEU A 127 7.87 -10.77 5.54
C LEU A 127 9.04 -11.64 5.04
N ASN A 128 9.77 -12.30 5.95
CA ASN A 128 10.81 -13.27 5.56
C ASN A 128 10.24 -14.45 4.77
N LYS A 129 9.07 -14.99 5.16
CA LYS A 129 8.40 -16.06 4.40
C LYS A 129 7.99 -15.58 3.01
N LEU A 130 7.43 -14.38 2.88
CA LEU A 130 7.07 -13.79 1.59
C LEU A 130 8.30 -13.58 0.70
N LYS A 131 9.41 -13.11 1.27
CA LYS A 131 10.68 -12.98 0.56
C LYS A 131 11.16 -14.32 0.00
N LEU A 132 11.12 -15.38 0.81
CA LEU A 132 11.54 -16.71 0.38
C LEU A 132 10.63 -17.31 -0.70
N ALA A 133 9.32 -17.12 -0.57
CA ALA A 133 8.31 -17.60 -1.51
C ALA A 133 8.39 -16.87 -2.87
N SER A 134 8.50 -15.54 -2.85
CA SER A 134 8.60 -14.71 -4.07
C SER A 134 9.90 -14.95 -4.86
N SER A 135 10.93 -15.52 -4.23
CA SER A 135 12.17 -15.90 -4.91
C SER A 135 12.10 -17.28 -5.59
N GLN A 136 11.00 -18.03 -5.45
CA GLN A 136 10.89 -19.37 -6.04
C GLN A 136 10.61 -19.30 -7.55
N PRO A 137 11.18 -20.21 -8.36
CA PRO A 137 10.85 -20.29 -9.78
C PRO A 137 9.35 -20.50 -10.02
N GLY A 138 8.77 -19.72 -10.93
CA GLY A 138 7.35 -19.81 -11.26
C GLY A 138 6.40 -19.09 -10.30
N HIS A 139 6.93 -18.33 -9.33
CA HIS A 139 6.10 -17.42 -8.54
C HIS A 139 5.52 -16.32 -9.46
N PRO A 140 4.21 -16.00 -9.34
CA PRO A 140 3.54 -15.09 -10.29
C PRO A 140 3.88 -13.60 -10.10
N SER A 141 4.40 -13.21 -8.93
CA SER A 141 4.81 -11.82 -8.64
C SER A 141 6.31 -11.62 -8.78
N SER A 142 6.73 -10.35 -8.89
CA SER A 142 8.13 -9.97 -8.73
C SER A 142 8.71 -10.43 -7.39
N PRO A 143 10.02 -10.74 -7.34
CA PRO A 143 10.69 -11.11 -6.11
C PRO A 143 10.78 -9.92 -5.15
N LEU A 144 10.69 -10.19 -3.84
CA LEU A 144 11.00 -9.20 -2.81
C LEU A 144 12.52 -9.15 -2.57
N GLU A 145 13.06 -7.95 -2.53
CA GLU A 145 14.43 -7.70 -2.08
C GLU A 145 14.46 -7.48 -0.57
N TYR A 146 15.62 -7.71 0.05
CA TYR A 146 15.79 -7.59 1.50
C TYR A 146 17.13 -6.94 1.84
N THR A 147 17.11 -5.95 2.72
CA THR A 147 18.29 -5.33 3.31
C THR A 147 18.10 -5.16 4.82
N HIS A 148 19.16 -5.42 5.60
CA HIS A 148 19.17 -5.20 7.04
C HIS A 148 20.11 -4.06 7.39
N LEU A 149 19.57 -2.97 7.93
CA LEU A 149 20.28 -1.73 8.21
C LEU A 149 20.37 -1.49 9.71
N HIS A 150 21.58 -1.20 10.19
CA HIS A 150 21.83 -0.73 11.55
C HIS A 150 22.28 0.72 11.48
N LEU A 151 21.41 1.63 11.90
CA LEU A 151 21.60 3.07 11.70
C LEU A 151 21.57 3.81 13.04
N VAL A 152 22.25 4.95 13.07
CA VAL A 152 22.17 5.90 14.19
C VAL A 152 21.68 7.24 13.64
N ASP A 153 20.52 7.67 14.14
CA ASP A 153 20.00 9.01 13.89
C ASP A 153 20.48 9.95 15.01
N THR A 154 21.06 11.08 14.63
CA THR A 154 21.44 12.18 15.55
C THR A 154 20.74 13.46 15.12
N PHE A 155 20.24 14.22 16.10
CA PHE A 155 19.39 15.37 15.85
C PHE A 155 19.99 16.66 16.37
N TYR A 156 20.03 17.66 15.50
CA TYR A 156 20.59 18.98 15.76
C TYR A 156 19.48 20.03 15.68
N PRO A 157 19.56 21.13 16.45
CA PRO A 157 18.60 22.23 16.32
C PRO A 157 18.73 22.86 14.93
N ALA A 158 17.60 23.13 14.26
CA ALA A 158 17.60 23.95 13.06
C ALA A 158 17.31 25.41 13.46
N GLU A 159 18.01 26.36 12.85
CA GLU A 159 17.74 27.77 13.09
C GLU A 159 16.33 28.16 12.61
N GLY A 160 15.59 28.89 13.44
CA GLY A 160 14.36 29.59 13.07
C GLY A 160 13.10 28.77 12.73
N SER A 161 13.17 27.43 12.57
CA SER A 161 12.03 26.65 12.03
C SER A 161 11.38 25.64 12.98
N GLY A 162 11.88 25.49 14.21
CA GLY A 162 11.38 24.52 15.21
C GLY A 162 11.61 23.03 14.85
N ASN A 163 11.94 22.76 13.60
CA ASN A 163 12.34 21.45 13.10
C ASN A 163 13.78 21.12 13.52
N LYS A 164 14.13 19.83 13.44
CA LYS A 164 15.48 19.34 13.74
C LYS A 164 16.15 18.87 12.46
N ILE A 165 17.46 19.10 12.36
CA ILE A 165 18.30 18.48 11.33
C ILE A 165 18.62 17.07 11.80
N ARG A 166 18.28 16.07 11.00
CA ARG A 166 18.60 14.66 11.23
C ARG A 166 19.82 14.27 10.42
N VAL A 167 20.85 13.76 11.10
CA VAL A 167 22.00 13.10 10.48
C VAL A 167 21.89 11.61 10.78
N THR A 168 21.77 10.81 9.72
CA THR A 168 21.72 9.34 9.80
C THR A 168 23.07 8.77 9.39
N ARG A 169 23.63 7.89 10.22
CA ARG A 169 24.90 7.21 9.99
C ARG A 169 24.75 5.70 10.03
N ASP A 170 25.56 5.00 9.25
CA ASP A 170 25.74 3.56 9.44
C ASP A 170 26.37 3.31 10.81
N GLU A 171 25.82 2.36 11.57
CA GLU A 171 26.28 2.10 12.93
C GLU A 171 27.71 1.55 12.95
N LYS A 172 28.11 0.76 11.95
CA LYS A 172 29.40 0.08 11.90
C LYS A 172 30.47 0.96 11.27
N THR A 173 30.23 1.51 10.09
CA THR A 173 31.22 2.31 9.34
C THR A 173 31.28 3.76 9.80
N LYS A 174 30.23 4.25 10.48
CA LYS A 174 30.05 5.65 10.91
C LYS A 174 29.92 6.65 9.75
N GLU A 175 29.85 6.16 8.51
CA GLU A 175 29.63 6.98 7.32
C GLU A 175 28.26 7.66 7.37
N VAL A 176 28.19 8.88 6.83
CA VAL A 176 26.92 9.61 6.73
C VAL A 176 26.12 9.04 5.58
N VAL A 177 24.95 8.47 5.90
CA VAL A 177 24.00 7.96 4.91
C VAL A 177 23.11 9.09 4.41
N ALA A 178 22.64 9.95 5.32
CA ALA A 178 21.81 11.10 4.96
C ALA A 178 21.93 12.25 5.96
N CYS A 179 21.79 13.47 5.48
CA CYS A 179 21.66 14.68 6.29
C CYS A 179 20.54 15.54 5.74
N MET A 180 19.48 15.73 6.53
CA MET A 180 18.25 16.33 6.04
C MET A 180 17.40 16.95 7.16
N GLN A 181 16.51 17.85 6.75
CA GLN A 181 15.42 18.35 7.56
C GLN A 181 14.09 17.77 7.03
N LYS A 182 13.44 16.93 7.85
CA LYS A 182 12.13 16.35 7.53
C LYS A 182 11.03 17.30 8.03
N LYS A 183 10.15 17.74 7.13
CA LYS A 183 9.00 18.61 7.41
C LYS A 183 7.72 17.84 7.10
N ARG A 184 6.83 17.68 8.07
CA ARG A 184 5.52 17.07 7.81
C ARG A 184 4.63 18.07 7.08
N LEU A 185 4.09 17.67 5.94
CA LEU A 185 3.07 18.45 5.23
C LEU A 185 1.69 18.16 5.79
N ALA A 186 1.34 16.88 5.93
CA ALA A 186 0.06 16.45 6.46
C ALA A 186 0.08 14.98 6.90
N SER A 187 -1.01 14.59 7.59
CA SER A 187 -1.30 13.20 7.92
C SER A 187 -2.78 12.92 7.73
N LEU A 188 -3.11 11.71 7.31
CA LEU A 188 -4.46 11.19 7.18
C LEU A 188 -4.57 9.92 8.02
N ASP A 189 -5.53 9.89 8.94
CA ASP A 189 -5.69 8.81 9.91
C ASP A 189 -6.86 7.91 9.51
N ILE A 190 -6.66 6.60 9.60
CA ILE A 190 -7.63 5.61 9.16
C ILE A 190 -7.92 4.65 10.32
N ILE A 191 -9.17 4.65 10.79
CA ILE A 191 -9.64 3.69 11.79
C ILE A 191 -10.07 2.39 11.11
N SER A 192 -9.73 1.26 11.71
CA SER A 192 -10.06 -0.08 11.19
C SER A 192 -10.77 -0.93 12.26
N PRO A 193 -12.10 -0.74 12.48
CA PRO A 193 -12.85 -1.38 13.57
C PRO A 193 -12.87 -2.91 13.54
N LYS A 194 -12.68 -3.50 12.36
CA LYS A 194 -12.64 -4.97 12.13
C LYS A 194 -11.23 -5.55 12.20
N ARG A 195 -10.22 -4.74 12.51
CA ARG A 195 -8.80 -5.10 12.52
C ARG A 195 -8.20 -4.79 13.89
N ASN A 196 -7.04 -5.40 14.16
CA ASN A 196 -6.35 -5.21 15.44
C ASN A 196 -5.47 -3.96 15.46
N ALA A 197 -5.16 -3.40 14.28
CA ALA A 197 -4.40 -2.17 14.12
C ALA A 197 -5.20 -1.14 13.30
N ASP A 198 -4.88 0.12 13.52
CA ASP A 198 -5.22 1.25 12.68
C ASP A 198 -3.98 1.66 11.87
N TRP A 199 -4.10 2.70 11.05
CA TRP A 199 -2.96 3.16 10.27
C TRP A 199 -3.05 4.64 9.92
N ARG A 200 -1.89 5.25 9.71
CA ARG A 200 -1.73 6.67 9.37
C ARG A 200 -0.92 6.80 8.10
N ILE A 201 -1.44 7.54 7.13
CA ILE A 201 -0.68 8.02 5.99
C ILE A 201 -0.05 9.36 6.37
N SER A 202 1.25 9.52 6.12
CA SER A 202 1.98 10.77 6.31
C SER A 202 2.59 11.21 4.98
N VAL A 203 2.44 12.49 4.67
CA VAL A 203 3.13 13.15 3.55
C VAL A 203 4.13 14.12 4.15
N ASN A 204 5.41 13.91 3.86
CA ASN A 204 6.51 14.71 4.35
C ASN A 204 7.32 15.26 3.17
N VAL A 205 8.08 16.32 3.44
CA VAL A 205 9.17 16.79 2.58
C VAL A 205 10.48 16.59 3.32
N GLU A 206 11.42 15.89 2.69
CA GLU A 206 12.78 15.75 3.16
C GLU A 206 13.68 16.70 2.38
N VAL A 207 14.18 17.74 3.05
CA VAL A 207 15.08 18.74 2.46
C VAL A 207 16.52 18.34 2.81
N PRO A 208 17.38 17.99 1.84
CA PRO A 208 18.80 17.78 2.10
C PRO A 208 19.41 19.06 2.68
N VAL A 209 20.24 18.93 3.72
CA VAL A 209 20.92 20.09 4.32
C VAL A 209 22.40 19.79 4.50
N GLN A 210 23.20 20.84 4.64
CA GLN A 210 24.61 20.68 4.98
C GLN A 210 24.77 20.10 6.38
N MET A 211 25.90 19.42 6.60
CA MET A 211 26.24 18.86 7.91
C MET A 211 26.21 19.95 8.99
N PRO A 212 25.41 19.76 10.06
CA PRO A 212 25.26 20.77 11.10
C PRO A 212 26.54 20.89 11.94
N ILE A 213 26.84 22.12 12.35
CA ILE A 213 27.89 22.43 13.32
C ILE A 213 27.24 22.48 14.71
N GLY A 214 27.87 21.84 15.70
CA GLY A 214 27.41 21.89 17.09
C GLY A 214 27.18 20.51 17.70
N THR A 215 26.43 20.49 18.80
CA THR A 215 26.16 19.27 19.58
C THR A 215 24.79 18.69 19.23
N ALA A 216 24.74 17.37 19.11
CA ALA A 216 23.48 16.67 18.96
C ALA A 216 22.68 16.80 20.27
N THR A 217 21.38 17.07 20.13
CA THR A 217 20.44 17.20 21.24
C THR A 217 19.83 15.86 21.64
N PHE A 218 19.82 14.91 20.71
CA PHE A 218 19.18 13.62 20.86
C PHE A 218 19.77 12.63 19.86
N SER A 219 19.87 11.37 20.25
CA SER A 219 20.25 10.27 19.37
C SER A 219 19.36 9.07 19.61
N ARG A 220 19.12 8.31 18.54
CA ARG A 220 18.45 7.02 18.61
C ARG A 220 19.13 6.02 17.66
N ARG A 221 19.15 4.76 18.08
CA ARG A 221 19.58 3.63 17.25
C ARG A 221 18.38 3.04 16.53
N LYS A 222 18.56 2.65 15.27
CA LYS A 222 17.55 2.01 14.44
C LYS A 222 18.08 0.67 13.95
N ASP A 223 17.33 -0.38 14.22
CA ASP A 223 17.54 -1.71 13.67
C ASP A 223 16.41 -2.00 12.70
N ARG A 224 16.70 -1.96 11.39
CA ARG A 224 15.70 -1.90 10.33
C ARG A 224 15.85 -3.06 9.36
N MET A 225 14.82 -3.89 9.29
CA MET A 225 14.64 -4.88 8.24
C MET A 225 13.79 -4.26 7.13
N SER A 226 14.41 -3.99 5.98
CA SER A 226 13.80 -3.34 4.84
C SER A 226 13.53 -4.35 3.73
N TYR A 227 12.29 -4.37 3.23
CA TYR A 227 11.86 -5.21 2.13
C TYR A 227 11.41 -4.33 0.97
N THR A 228 11.93 -4.56 -0.23
CA THR A 228 11.56 -3.77 -1.41
C THR A 228 10.79 -4.63 -2.40
N HIS A 229 9.68 -4.11 -2.90
CA HIS A 229 8.85 -4.76 -3.89
C HIS A 229 8.27 -3.71 -4.84
N GLU A 230 8.71 -3.73 -6.10
CA GLU A 230 8.30 -2.76 -7.12
C GLU A 230 8.49 -1.31 -6.65
N GLU A 231 7.40 -0.56 -6.48
CA GLU A 231 7.38 0.85 -6.08
C GLU A 231 7.29 1.04 -4.56
N PHE A 232 7.46 -0.02 -3.78
CA PHE A 232 7.18 -0.02 -2.35
C PHE A 232 8.37 -0.50 -1.52
N ILE A 233 8.59 0.19 -0.41
CA ILE A 233 9.51 -0.24 0.64
C ILE A 233 8.67 -0.55 1.88
N ILE A 234 8.85 -1.73 2.47
CA ILE A 234 8.25 -2.12 3.73
C ILE A 234 9.36 -2.21 4.77
N ASP A 235 9.34 -1.29 5.72
CA ASP A 235 10.34 -1.19 6.77
C ASP A 235 9.75 -1.67 8.10
N LEU A 236 10.41 -2.68 8.68
CA LEU A 236 10.14 -3.13 10.03
C LEU A 236 11.32 -2.67 10.91
N THR A 237 11.08 -1.68 11.77
CA THR A 237 12.15 -0.97 12.48
C THR A 237 11.96 -1.06 13.98
N GLN A 238 13.01 -1.50 14.69
CA GLN A 238 13.13 -1.28 16.13
C GLN A 238 13.94 0.00 16.36
N VAL A 239 13.36 0.95 17.10
CA VAL A 239 13.98 2.22 17.47
C VAL A 239 14.34 2.17 18.95
N THR A 240 15.58 2.49 19.30
CA THR A 240 16.03 2.61 20.68
C THR A 240 16.48 4.03 20.95
N SER A 241 15.72 4.74 21.78
CA SER A 241 15.93 6.14 22.14
C SER A 241 16.52 6.25 23.54
N THR A 242 17.57 7.04 23.70
CA THR A 242 18.21 7.28 24.99
C THR A 242 18.16 8.77 25.33
N SER A 243 17.35 9.13 26.34
CA SER A 243 17.15 10.53 26.76
C SER A 243 18.13 11.00 27.84
N GLY A 244 19.12 10.18 28.22
CA GLY A 244 20.18 10.54 29.16
C GLY A 244 20.88 9.32 29.77
N PRO A 245 21.99 9.50 30.51
CA PRO A 245 22.83 8.41 31.03
C PRO A 245 22.12 7.45 32.00
N ASN A 246 21.07 7.93 32.70
CA ASN A 246 20.36 7.18 33.75
C ASN A 246 18.87 6.96 33.44
N VAL A 247 18.42 7.26 32.22
CA VAL A 247 17.04 7.02 31.79
C VAL A 247 16.99 5.69 31.08
N LYS A 248 16.05 4.81 31.48
CA LYS A 248 15.84 3.53 30.79
C LYS A 248 15.58 3.79 29.30
N PRO A 249 16.27 3.12 28.38
CA PRO A 249 16.03 3.31 26.96
C PRO A 249 14.57 3.01 26.61
N GLU A 250 13.98 3.90 25.82
CA GLU A 250 12.67 3.67 25.21
C GLU A 250 12.89 2.84 23.95
N ILE A 251 12.14 1.75 23.82
CA ILE A 251 12.19 0.86 22.66
C ILE A 251 10.83 0.88 22.00
N LEU A 252 10.79 1.29 20.74
CA LEU A 252 9.61 1.28 19.90
C LEU A 252 9.80 0.28 18.76
N HIS A 253 8.71 -0.34 18.33
CA HIS A 253 8.67 -1.20 17.16
C HIS A 253 7.69 -0.59 16.16
N GLU A 254 8.19 -0.26 14.97
CA GLU A 254 7.46 0.41 13.92
C GLU A 254 7.37 -0.48 12.69
N LEU A 255 6.24 -0.42 11.99
CA LEU A 255 6.06 -1.02 10.66
C LEU A 255 5.50 0.05 9.73
N GLU A 256 6.19 0.28 8.64
CA GLU A 256 5.83 1.29 7.65
C GLU A 256 5.91 0.73 6.24
N VAL A 257 5.02 1.21 5.35
CA VAL A 257 5.13 1.05 3.91
C VAL A 257 5.31 2.42 3.27
N GLU A 258 6.26 2.52 2.35
CA GLU A 258 6.74 3.74 1.74
C GLU A 258 6.65 3.63 0.21
N LEU A 259 6.38 4.75 -0.46
CA LEU A 259 6.57 4.86 -1.91
C LEU A 259 8.05 5.10 -2.23
N ALA A 260 8.69 4.11 -2.84
CA ALA A 260 10.14 4.00 -2.96
C ALA A 260 10.79 5.05 -3.89
N ARG A 261 10.04 5.57 -4.87
CA ARG A 261 10.57 6.46 -5.91
C ARG A 261 9.87 7.81 -5.90
N PRO A 262 10.34 8.79 -5.11
CA PRO A 262 9.78 10.15 -5.04
C PRO A 262 9.66 10.85 -6.40
N THR A 263 10.63 10.63 -7.30
CA THR A 263 10.64 11.23 -8.64
C THR A 263 9.53 10.66 -9.52
N TYR A 264 9.30 9.34 -9.45
CA TYR A 264 8.23 8.67 -10.18
C TYR A 264 6.86 9.10 -9.65
N LEU A 265 6.69 9.11 -8.31
CA LEU A 265 5.49 9.62 -7.65
C LEU A 265 5.14 11.06 -8.08
N PHE A 266 6.14 11.95 -8.10
CA PHE A 266 5.94 13.32 -8.53
C PHE A 266 5.56 13.41 -10.02
N ALA A 267 6.24 12.63 -10.87
CA ALA A 267 5.98 12.62 -12.31
C ALA A 267 4.58 12.11 -12.66
N THR A 268 4.08 11.07 -12.00
CA THR A 268 2.71 10.58 -12.21
C THR A 268 1.68 11.55 -11.64
N ALA A 269 1.97 12.20 -10.50
CA ALA A 269 1.09 13.21 -9.92
C ALA A 269 0.88 14.42 -10.86
N LEU A 270 1.91 14.84 -11.60
CA LEU A 270 1.79 15.93 -12.59
C LEU A 270 0.87 15.60 -13.77
N LYS A 271 0.77 14.31 -14.12
CA LYS A 271 -0.02 13.81 -15.27
C LYS A 271 -1.41 13.34 -14.88
N ARG A 272 -1.70 13.24 -13.58
CA ARG A 272 -2.97 12.76 -13.05
C ARG A 272 -4.14 13.56 -13.63
N GLY A 273 -5.05 12.88 -14.32
CA GLY A 273 -6.23 13.50 -14.92
C GLY A 273 -5.97 14.41 -16.14
N ASP A 274 -4.73 14.54 -16.62
CA ASP A 274 -4.43 15.35 -17.80
C ASP A 274 -5.00 14.70 -19.07
N PRO A 275 -5.94 15.34 -19.81
CA PRO A 275 -6.52 14.78 -21.02
C PRO A 275 -5.53 14.72 -22.20
N ASN A 276 -4.36 15.36 -22.11
CA ASN A 276 -3.38 15.44 -23.20
C ASN A 276 -2.35 14.30 -23.18
N VAL A 277 -2.34 13.46 -22.15
CA VAL A 277 -1.43 12.31 -22.04
C VAL A 277 -2.19 10.99 -22.26
N PRO A 278 -1.51 9.89 -22.60
CA PRO A 278 -2.14 8.58 -22.73
C PRO A 278 -2.87 8.15 -21.45
N GLU A 279 -3.94 7.36 -21.59
CA GLU A 279 -4.76 6.86 -20.47
C GLU A 279 -3.92 6.29 -19.32
N ALA A 280 -2.97 5.42 -19.66
CA ALA A 280 -2.10 4.77 -18.69
C ALA A 280 -1.25 5.76 -17.88
N GLU A 281 -0.83 6.87 -18.48
CA GLU A 281 -0.08 7.92 -17.77
C GLU A 281 -1.00 8.77 -16.91
N ARG A 282 -2.24 8.99 -17.38
CA ARG A 282 -3.27 9.74 -16.68
C ARG A 282 -3.76 9.04 -15.42
N SER A 283 -3.86 7.70 -15.45
CA SER A 283 -4.30 6.84 -14.33
C SER A 283 -3.15 6.35 -13.46
N ALA A 284 -1.89 6.44 -13.90
CA ALA A 284 -0.73 5.87 -13.21
C ALA A 284 -0.61 6.29 -11.73
N PHE A 285 -0.96 7.54 -11.41
CA PHE A 285 -0.94 8.01 -10.02
C PHE A 285 -1.99 7.27 -9.17
N ASP A 286 -3.23 7.18 -9.64
CA ASP A 286 -4.30 6.51 -8.90
C ASP A 286 -4.03 5.01 -8.76
N GLU A 287 -3.44 4.38 -9.78
CA GLU A 287 -3.00 2.98 -9.71
C GLU A 287 -1.88 2.76 -8.69
N LEU A 288 -0.92 3.69 -8.61
CA LEU A 288 0.16 3.66 -7.62
C LEU A 288 -0.42 3.79 -6.20
N ILE A 289 -1.35 4.72 -5.98
CA ILE A 289 -2.02 4.91 -4.69
C ILE A 289 -2.89 3.70 -4.33
N ARG A 290 -3.60 3.12 -5.30
CA ARG A 290 -4.37 1.88 -5.10
C ARG A 290 -3.48 0.74 -4.59
N ALA A 291 -2.33 0.53 -5.23
CA ALA A 291 -1.37 -0.50 -4.80
C ALA A 291 -0.75 -0.19 -3.43
N PHE A 292 -0.43 1.09 -3.14
CA PHE A 292 0.03 1.55 -1.83
C PHE A 292 -0.98 1.23 -0.70
N VAL A 293 -2.24 1.62 -0.90
CA VAL A 293 -3.35 1.35 0.04
C VAL A 293 -3.54 -0.16 0.24
N ASN A 294 -3.48 -0.94 -0.85
CA ASN A 294 -3.62 -2.40 -0.75
C ASN A 294 -2.49 -3.03 0.07
N ASN A 295 -1.25 -2.58 -0.09
CA ASN A 295 -0.12 -3.05 0.72
C ASN A 295 -0.33 -2.72 2.20
N ALA A 296 -0.73 -1.48 2.53
CA ALA A 296 -1.06 -1.10 3.90
C ALA A 296 -2.19 -1.94 4.50
N ARG A 297 -3.29 -2.14 3.74
CA ARG A 297 -4.43 -2.99 4.14
C ARG A 297 -4.01 -4.44 4.40
N ILE A 298 -3.11 -5.00 3.60
CA ILE A 298 -2.58 -6.36 3.81
C ILE A 298 -1.79 -6.42 5.12
N LEU A 299 -0.94 -5.44 5.42
CA LEU A 299 -0.20 -5.39 6.68
C LEU A 299 -1.14 -5.28 7.89
N VAL A 300 -2.10 -4.35 7.85
CA VAL A 300 -3.11 -4.17 8.92
C VAL A 300 -3.97 -5.41 9.10
N ARG A 301 -4.34 -6.10 8.02
CA ARG A 301 -5.11 -7.36 8.07
C ARG A 301 -4.35 -8.49 8.74
N ASN A 302 -3.02 -8.48 8.66
CA ASN A 302 -2.16 -9.48 9.28
C ASN A 302 -1.65 -9.05 10.68
N ALA A 303 -2.13 -7.93 11.23
CA ALA A 303 -1.81 -7.54 12.59
C ALA A 303 -2.39 -8.56 13.59
N PRO A 304 -1.56 -9.23 14.42
CA PRO A 304 -2.06 -10.20 15.39
C PRO A 304 -2.81 -9.48 16.53
N PRO A 305 -3.78 -10.14 17.18
CA PRO A 305 -4.62 -9.53 18.22
C PRO A 305 -3.83 -9.15 19.49
N ASP A 306 -2.78 -9.91 19.81
CA ASP A 306 -2.03 -9.73 21.05
C ASP A 306 -1.06 -8.55 20.95
N GLY A 307 -1.18 -7.58 21.88
CA GLY A 307 -0.18 -6.52 22.09
C GLY A 307 -0.58 -5.09 21.67
N TRP A 308 -1.81 -4.88 21.20
CA TRP A 308 -2.35 -3.55 20.86
C TRP A 308 -3.18 -2.89 21.99
N GLN A 309 -3.13 -3.45 23.22
CA GLN A 309 -3.86 -2.91 24.37
C GLN A 309 -3.28 -1.56 24.82
#